data_AF-A0A9C9NDG7-F1
#
_entry.id   AF-A0A9C9NDG7-F1
#
_cell.length_a   1.000
_cell.length_b   1.000
_cell.length_c   1.000
_cell.angle_alpha   90.00
_cell.angle_beta   90.00
_cell.angle_gamma   90.00
#
_symmetry.space_group_name_H-M   'P 1'
#
loop_
_entity.id
_entity.type
_entity.pdbx_description
1 polymer ?
#
loop_
_entity_poly.entity_id
_entity_poly.type
_entity_poly.pdbx_seq_one_letter_code
_entity_poly.pdbx_strand_id
1 'polypeptide(L)' 'MSNAMQEAVEEAVVRIQSNGTVLDVNRLAQRLVATQGGAGRWIQDEVALELIRAASRRQVAMEFHEPSV' A
#
# COMPACT_ATOMS: atom_id res chain seq x y z
N MET A 1 -11.06 7.50 -1.80
CA MET A 1 -10.09 7.46 -0.67
C MET A 1 -10.14 8.72 0.21
N SER A 2 -9.92 8.61 1.53
CA SER A 2 -9.86 9.74 2.49
C SER A 2 -8.44 10.31 2.66
N ASN A 3 -8.31 11.55 3.12
CA ASN A 3 -7.00 12.19 3.36
C ASN A 3 -6.12 11.39 4.33
N ALA A 4 -6.71 10.86 5.42
CA ALA A 4 -5.99 10.05 6.40
C ALA A 4 -5.40 8.75 5.81
N MET A 5 -6.12 8.12 4.87
CA MET A 5 -5.62 6.93 4.17
C MET A 5 -4.46 7.30 3.24
N GLN A 6 -4.56 8.42 2.54
CA GLN A 6 -3.50 8.90 1.64
C GLN A 6 -2.21 9.22 2.40
N GLU A 7 -2.32 9.86 3.56
CA GLU A 7 -1.18 10.12 4.45
C GLU A 7 -0.56 8.82 4.96
N ALA A 8 -1.37 7.83 5.35
CA ALA A 8 -0.88 6.52 5.78
C ALA A 8 -0.13 5.76 4.67
N VAL A 9 -0.59 5.85 3.43
CA VAL A 9 0.09 5.29 2.25
C VAL A 9 1.46 5.94 2.06
N GLU A 10 1.51 7.27 2.05
CA GLU A 10 2.78 8.01 1.87
C GLU A 10 3.77 7.71 3.00
N GLU A 11 3.31 7.73 4.25
CA GLU A 11 4.16 7.42 5.39
C GLU A 11 4.73 6.00 5.32
N ALA A 12 3.91 5.02 4.96
CA ALA A 12 4.37 3.64 4.84
C ALA A 12 5.46 3.50 3.77
N VAL A 13 5.30 4.15 2.62
CA VAL A 13 6.29 4.11 1.54
C VAL A 13 7.58 4.83 1.94
N VAL A 14 7.49 5.98 2.64
CA VAL A 14 8.66 6.68 3.19
C VAL A 14 9.45 5.77 4.13
N ARG A 15 8.76 5.04 5.01
CA ARG A 15 9.39 4.10 5.95
C ARG A 15 10.07 2.95 5.22
N ILE A 16 9.40 2.37 4.22
CA ILE A 16 9.97 1.28 3.39
C ILE A 16 11.23 1.75 2.66
N GLN A 17 11.17 2.95 2.06
CA GLN A 17 12.32 3.56 1.40
C GLN A 17 13.49 3.76 2.37
N SER A 18 13.21 4.32 3.54
CA SER A 18 14.23 4.62 4.57
C SER A 18 14.87 3.36 5.13
N ASN A 19 14.11 2.27 5.23
CA ASN A 19 14.60 0.98 5.71
C ASN A 19 15.29 0.15 4.62
N GLY A 20 15.22 0.57 3.35
CA GLY A 20 15.79 -0.19 2.23
C GLY A 20 15.09 -1.53 1.97
N THR A 21 13.80 -1.65 2.31
CA THR A 21 13.03 -2.89 2.15
C THR A 21 12.19 -2.89 0.86
N VAL A 22 11.74 -4.07 0.43
CA VAL A 22 10.79 -4.22 -0.69
C VAL A 22 9.36 -4.00 -0.17
N LEU A 23 8.53 -3.33 -0.97
CA LEU A 23 7.11 -3.16 -0.72
C LEU A 23 6.30 -4.35 -1.27
N ASP A 24 5.69 -5.14 -0.37
CA ASP A 24 4.60 -6.06 -0.73
C ASP A 24 3.28 -5.29 -0.85
N VAL A 25 2.88 -5.01 -2.09
CA VAL A 25 1.74 -4.13 -2.40
C VAL A 25 0.43 -4.73 -1.90
N ASN A 26 0.16 -5.99 -2.24
CA ASN A 26 -1.11 -6.66 -1.93
C ASN A 26 -1.31 -6.76 -0.41
N ARG A 27 -0.27 -7.18 0.31
CA ARG A 27 -0.33 -7.36 1.76
C ARG A 27 -0.45 -6.04 2.49
N LEU A 28 0.28 -5.00 2.08
CA LEU A 28 0.18 -3.69 2.73
C LEU A 28 -1.18 -3.03 2.47
N ALA A 29 -1.69 -3.10 1.24
CA ALA A 29 -3.01 -2.59 0.91
C ALA A 29 -4.11 -3.23 1.77
N GLN A 30 -4.08 -4.56 1.91
CA GLN A 30 -5.02 -5.28 2.76
C GLN A 30 -4.94 -4.83 4.22
N ARG A 31 -3.73 -4.66 4.77
CA ARG A 31 -3.52 -4.22 6.15
C ARG A 31 -4.04 -2.80 6.38
N LEU A 32 -3.75 -1.87 5.46
CA LEU A 32 -4.21 -0.49 5.56
C LEU A 32 -5.75 -0.40 5.53
N VAL A 33 -6.39 -1.15 4.64
CA VAL A 33 -7.85 -1.23 4.57
C VAL A 33 -8.46 -1.81 5.85
N ALA A 34 -7.88 -2.91 6.36
CA ALA A 34 -8.33 -3.55 7.60
C ALA A 34 -8.21 -2.61 8.81
N THR A 35 -7.13 -1.83 8.92
CA THR A 35 -6.95 -0.86 10.01
C THR A 35 -7.94 0.29 10.02
N GLN A 36 -8.56 0.60 8.87
CA GLN A 36 -9.53 1.69 8.72
C GLN A 36 -10.98 1.19 8.71
N GLY A 37 -11.21 -0.08 9.04
CA GLY A 37 -12.55 -0.69 9.08
C GLY A 37 -13.19 -0.87 7.70
N GLY A 38 -12.42 -0.72 6.62
CA GLY A 38 -12.91 -0.96 5.25
C GLY A 38 -13.02 -2.45 4.98
N ALA A 39 -14.16 -2.91 4.47
CA ALA A 39 -14.39 -4.32 4.10
C ALA A 39 -14.63 -4.51 2.59
N GLY A 40 -14.19 -3.56 1.76
CA GLY A 40 -14.42 -3.59 0.31
C GLY A 40 -13.16 -3.95 -0.47
N ARG A 41 -13.26 -4.97 -1.33
CA ARG A 41 -12.21 -5.30 -2.31
C ARG A 41 -11.84 -4.11 -3.20
N TRP A 42 -12.83 -3.29 -3.57
CA TRP A 42 -12.62 -2.06 -4.34
C TRP A 42 -11.72 -1.05 -3.61
N ILE A 43 -11.84 -0.91 -2.29
CA ILE A 43 -11.00 0.00 -1.49
C ILE A 43 -9.57 -0.52 -1.47
N GLN A 44 -9.40 -1.84 -1.36
CA GLN A 44 -8.09 -2.46 -1.40
C GLN A 44 -7.39 -2.21 -2.73
N ASP A 45 -8.11 -2.29 -3.85
CA ASP A 45 -7.55 -1.99 -5.17
C ASP A 45 -7.18 -0.50 -5.31
N GLU A 46 -7.99 0.42 -4.77
CA GLU A 46 -7.64 1.86 -4.71
C GLU A 46 -6.36 2.09 -3.90
N VAL A 47 -6.25 1.48 -2.72
CA VAL A 47 -5.08 1.63 -1.85
C VAL A 47 -3.84 1.01 -2.50
N ALA A 48 -3.98 -0.15 -3.16
CA ALA A 48 -2.89 -0.79 -3.89
C ALA A 48 -2.37 0.11 -5.03
N LEU A 49 -3.26 0.73 -5.80
CA LEU A 49 -2.88 1.67 -6.85
C LEU A 49 -2.11 2.88 -6.30
N GLU A 50 -2.53 3.41 -5.16
CA GLU A 50 -1.85 4.55 -4.53
C GLU A 50 -0.49 4.16 -3.94
N LEU A 51 -0.37 2.97 -3.36
CA LEU A 51 0.91 2.40 -2.96
C LEU A 51 1.88 2.28 -4.15
N ILE A 52 1.41 1.77 -5.29
CA ILE A 52 2.22 1.65 -6.52
C ILE A 52 2.68 3.04 -6.98
N ARG A 53 1.78 4.02 -7.01
CA ARG A 53 2.10 5.40 -7.42
C ARG A 53 3.14 6.04 -6.49
N ALA A 54 2.95 5.93 -5.18
CA ALA A 54 3.86 6.49 -4.20
C ALA A 54 5.24 5.80 -4.22
N ALA A 55 5.28 4.47 -4.29
CA ALA A 55 6.50 3.70 -4.41
C ALA A 55 7.26 4.00 -5.69
N SER A 56 6.56 4.15 -6.83
CA SER A 56 7.16 4.52 -8.11
C SER A 56 7.83 5.90 -8.06
N ARG A 57 7.16 6.91 -7.48
CA ARG A 57 7.75 8.25 -7.29
C ARG A 57 9.03 8.23 -6.45
N ARG A 58 9.13 7.27 -5.53
CA ARG A 58 10.24 7.14 -4.56
C ARG A 58 11.26 6.07 -4.95
N GLN A 59 11.10 5.44 -6.11
CA GLN A 59 11.96 4.36 -6.61
C GLN A 59 12.10 3.20 -5.61
N VAL A 60 11.02 2.87 -4.91
CA VAL A 60 10.96 1.73 -4.00
C VAL A 60 10.68 0.47 -4.79
N ALA A 61 11.47 -0.58 -4.55
CA ALA A 61 11.23 -1.90 -5.14
C ALA A 61 9.90 -2.47 -4.63
N MET A 62 9.12 -3.07 -5.53
CA MET A 62 7.79 -3.60 -5.25
C MET A 62 7.74 -5.09 -5.61
N GLU A 63 6.99 -5.85 -4.82
CA GLU A 63 6.60 -7.22 -5.11
C GLU A 63 5.08 -7.37 -5.07
N PHE A 64 4.58 -8.31 -5.87
CA PHE A 64 3.16 -8.61 -6.01
C PHE A 64 2.95 -10.09 -5.74
N HIS A 65 2.07 -10.39 -4.80
CA HIS A 65 1.70 -11.76 -4.48
C HIS A 65 0.30 -12.05 -5.03
N GLU A 66 0.18 -13.13 -5.79
CA GLU A 66 -1.13 -13.67 -6.12
C GLU A 66 -1.79 -14.22 -4.84
N PRO A 67 -3.09 -13.96 -4.62
CA PRO A 67 -3.80 -14.59 -3.52
C PRO A 67 -3.73 -16.11 -3.72
N SER A 68 -3.20 -16.82 -2.71
CA SER A 68 -3.15 -18.27 -2.72
C SER A 68 -4.58 -18.81 -2.84
N VAL A 69 -4.82 -19.60 -3.89
CA VAL A 69 -6.09 -20.27 -4.21
C VAL A 69 -6.56 -21.19 -3.10
#